data_AF-A0A1J4SZ89-F1
#
_entry.id   AF-A0A1J4SZ89-F1
#
_cell.length_a   1.000
_cell.length_b   1.000
_cell.length_c   1.000
_cell.angle_alpha   90.00
_cell.angle_beta   90.00
_cell.angle_gamma   90.00
#
_symmetry.space_group_name_H-M   'P 1'
#
loop_
_entity.id
_entity.type
_entity.pdbx_description
1 polymer ?
#
loop_
_entity_poly.entity_id
_entity_poly.type
_entity_poly.pdbx_seq_one_letter_code
_entity_poly.pdbx_strand_id
1 'polypeptide(L)'
;MRPGRGAWHQGEHMAIKKIDHIIKTAGKPDIIIRLAKAQDMRRIQMLYAEVYGASYPIPIIVDKEKMRHAIEDNDYYWLVAECQGRVVASLVYALDLFYRNSKAFGAVVSLEFRKHNLACKMMKLVLDDITIDKNLVDLVYATTRTANHAPQRLTESLGFIKLGIFPNTHKVMDNETHCLTAYFTGRALKLRRRIPRIIPEVKPFYELVRRQIKLERARVKHVKGEYSDHKRKIPLLNFEAVTAPEFVKNRYRKSKHTSFFQHIVMPFHEPNLLLITPDQGTQVYLTYSQKDKYSVVVGGMTNEKSFAVVLESIASKVSEMDMAYVEVIIDAYSPAIQRDALDARFIPSAYFPSAKRMGGKRYDCIVFSRTFEVLDFRNVKIISLYKNFLREYLKLWRENYIELVFKAEHKYSASRSA
;
A
#
# COMPACT_ATOMS: atom_id res chain seq x y z
N MET A 1 -9.01 -4.62 17.10
CA MET A 1 -10.37 -5.14 16.83
C MET A 1 -10.93 -4.38 15.65
N ARG A 2 -11.18 -5.03 14.50
CA ARG A 2 -12.17 -4.52 13.55
C ARG A 2 -13.51 -4.98 14.11
N PRO A 3 -14.42 -4.10 14.57
CA PRO A 3 -15.80 -4.51 14.75
C PRO A 3 -16.31 -4.99 13.39
N GLY A 4 -17.10 -6.07 13.36
CA GLY A 4 -17.76 -6.51 12.14
C GLY A 4 -18.51 -5.33 11.52
N ARG A 5 -18.42 -5.18 10.19
CA ARG A 5 -19.27 -4.25 9.41
C ARG A 5 -20.71 -4.77 9.42
N GLY A 6 -21.32 -4.72 10.58
CA GLY A 6 -22.68 -5.13 10.85
C GLY A 6 -23.22 -4.22 11.94
N ALA A 7 -24.07 -3.29 11.52
CA ALA A 7 -24.99 -2.52 12.34
C ALA A 7 -24.40 -1.50 13.33
N TRP A 8 -23.72 -0.45 12.87
CA TRP A 8 -23.66 0.83 13.62
C TRP A 8 -23.62 2.04 12.65
N HIS A 9 -24.40 3.07 12.98
CA HIS A 9 -24.81 4.26 12.20
C HIS A 9 -25.99 4.10 11.22
N GLN A 10 -27.17 3.77 11.76
CA GLN A 10 -28.34 4.56 11.39
C GLN A 10 -28.35 5.83 12.25
N GLY A 11 -28.40 7.00 11.61
CA GLY A 11 -28.68 8.26 12.28
C GLY A 11 -27.44 9.05 12.75
N GLU A 12 -26.70 9.64 11.82
CA GLU A 12 -26.00 10.91 12.03
C GLU A 12 -25.73 11.51 10.63
N HIS A 13 -26.18 12.75 10.41
CA HIS A 13 -26.27 13.44 9.11
C HIS A 13 -25.17 13.06 8.09
N MET A 14 -25.49 12.20 7.12
CA MET A 14 -24.62 11.97 5.97
C MET A 14 -24.66 13.21 5.08
N ALA A 15 -23.58 13.99 5.09
CA ALA A 15 -23.41 15.14 4.21
C ALA A 15 -23.54 14.67 2.75
N ILE A 16 -24.53 15.23 2.04
CA ILE A 16 -24.70 15.00 0.60
C ILE A 16 -23.38 15.33 -0.10
N LYS A 17 -22.80 14.36 -0.82
CA LYS A 17 -21.64 14.62 -1.67
C LYS A 17 -22.07 15.56 -2.78
N LYS A 18 -21.46 16.74 -2.84
CA LYS A 18 -21.71 17.71 -3.91
C LYS A 18 -20.38 18.24 -4.40
N ILE A 19 -19.97 17.77 -5.56
CA ILE A 19 -18.85 18.30 -6.32
C ILE A 19 -19.38 18.51 -7.73
N ASP A 20 -19.60 19.77 -8.09
CA ASP A 20 -19.91 20.21 -9.44
C ASP A 20 -19.05 21.45 -9.73
N HIS A 21 -18.20 21.37 -10.75
CA HIS A 21 -17.27 22.45 -11.09
C HIS A 21 -17.14 22.57 -12.60
N ILE A 22 -17.30 23.79 -13.12
CA ILE A 22 -17.22 24.08 -14.56
C ILE A 22 -15.90 24.79 -14.86
N ILE A 23 -15.14 24.25 -15.81
CA ILE A 23 -13.92 24.86 -16.34
C ILE A 23 -14.25 25.45 -17.71
N LYS A 24 -14.31 26.77 -17.78
CA LYS A 24 -14.47 27.52 -19.03
C LYS A 24 -13.11 27.75 -19.66
N THR A 25 -12.99 27.48 -20.97
CA THR A 25 -11.79 27.79 -21.75
C THR A 25 -12.20 28.57 -22.99
N ALA A 26 -11.62 29.75 -23.21
CA ALA A 26 -11.98 30.61 -24.34
C ALA A 26 -11.86 29.84 -25.68
N GLY A 27 -12.93 29.85 -26.47
CA GLY A 27 -12.99 29.16 -27.77
C GLY A 27 -13.02 27.63 -27.71
N LYS A 28 -13.21 27.02 -26.54
CA LYS A 28 -13.36 25.57 -26.38
C LYS A 28 -14.63 25.21 -25.60
N PRO A 29 -15.16 23.99 -25.75
CA PRO A 29 -16.30 23.54 -24.98
C PRO A 29 -15.99 23.52 -23.47
N ASP A 30 -17.01 23.78 -22.67
CA ASP A 30 -16.91 23.71 -21.21
C ASP A 30 -16.61 22.28 -20.74
N ILE A 31 -15.74 22.16 -19.74
CA ILE A 31 -15.45 20.89 -19.08
C ILE A 31 -16.14 20.89 -17.71
N ILE A 32 -17.00 19.91 -17.48
CA ILE A 32 -17.79 19.77 -16.26
C ILE A 32 -17.18 18.65 -15.41
N ILE A 33 -16.66 18.97 -14.23
CA ILE A 33 -16.25 17.99 -13.23
C ILE A 33 -17.44 17.73 -12.31
N ARG A 34 -17.84 16.47 -12.21
CA ARG A 34 -18.97 16.03 -11.38
C ARG A 34 -18.73 14.66 -10.78
N LEU A 35 -19.56 14.27 -9.81
CA LEU A 35 -19.62 12.87 -9.36
C LEU A 35 -20.03 11.95 -10.52
N ALA A 36 -19.42 10.77 -10.56
CA ALA A 36 -19.77 9.70 -11.47
C ALA A 36 -21.16 9.15 -11.14
N LYS A 37 -21.87 8.70 -12.17
CA LYS A 37 -23.15 8.01 -12.07
C LYS A 37 -23.01 6.60 -12.65
N ALA A 38 -23.93 5.69 -12.32
CA ALA A 38 -23.90 4.33 -12.85
C ALA A 38 -23.89 4.29 -14.40
N GLN A 39 -24.48 5.29 -15.05
CA GLN A 39 -24.47 5.45 -16.51
C GLN A 39 -23.07 5.74 -17.09
N ASP A 40 -22.14 6.27 -16.29
CA ASP A 40 -20.77 6.58 -16.73
C ASP A 40 -19.86 5.35 -16.74
N MET A 41 -20.25 4.23 -16.12
CA MET A 41 -19.40 3.06 -15.91
C MET A 41 -18.68 2.60 -17.17
N ARG A 42 -19.43 2.38 -18.26
CA ARG A 42 -18.87 1.93 -19.54
C ARG A 42 -17.89 2.94 -20.14
N ARG A 43 -18.20 4.24 -20.04
CA ARG A 43 -17.36 5.32 -20.56
C ARG A 43 -16.05 5.44 -19.79
N ILE A 44 -16.11 5.29 -18.46
CA ILE A 44 -14.93 5.24 -17.60
C ILE A 44 -14.06 4.02 -17.97
N GLN A 45 -14.65 2.83 -18.10
CA GLN A 45 -13.90 1.62 -18.48
C GLN A 45 -13.19 1.78 -19.83
N MET A 46 -13.89 2.33 -20.84
CA MET A 46 -13.30 2.63 -22.14
C MET A 46 -12.13 3.61 -22.04
N LEU A 47 -12.25 4.67 -21.23
CA LEU A 47 -11.18 5.64 -21.02
C LEU A 47 -9.94 5.01 -20.36
N TYR A 48 -10.11 4.12 -19.38
CA TYR A 48 -9.00 3.38 -18.78
C TYR A 48 -8.33 2.45 -19.79
N ALA A 49 -9.11 1.72 -20.60
CA ALA A 49 -8.59 0.85 -21.63
C ALA A 49 -7.84 1.64 -22.73
N GLU A 50 -8.34 2.80 -23.13
CA GLU A 50 -7.70 3.70 -24.11
C GLU A 50 -6.32 4.17 -23.62
N VAL A 51 -6.20 4.53 -22.33
CA VAL A 51 -4.98 5.16 -21.80
C VAL A 51 -3.97 4.17 -21.23
N TYR A 52 -4.43 3.08 -20.60
CA TYR A 52 -3.58 2.11 -19.92
C TYR A 52 -3.55 0.73 -20.58
N GLY A 53 -4.37 0.50 -21.60
CA GLY A 53 -4.51 -0.79 -22.26
C GLY A 53 -5.50 -1.74 -21.55
N ALA A 54 -5.88 -2.80 -22.26
CA ALA A 54 -6.86 -3.78 -21.79
C ALA A 54 -6.41 -4.58 -20.55
N SER A 55 -5.11 -4.61 -20.26
CA SER A 55 -4.53 -5.37 -19.15
C SER A 55 -4.59 -4.65 -17.80
N TYR A 56 -5.20 -3.45 -17.71
CA TYR A 56 -5.26 -2.69 -16.46
C TYR A 56 -5.83 -3.53 -15.29
N PRO A 57 -5.08 -3.73 -14.19
CA PRO A 57 -5.39 -4.79 -13.25
C PRO A 57 -6.36 -4.39 -12.12
N ILE A 58 -6.62 -3.09 -11.93
CA ILE A 58 -7.33 -2.63 -10.72
C ILE A 58 -8.80 -3.10 -10.72
N PRO A 59 -9.21 -3.96 -9.76
CA PRO A 59 -10.54 -4.57 -9.74
C PRO A 59 -11.68 -3.56 -9.74
N ILE A 60 -11.54 -2.44 -9.01
CA ILE A 60 -12.60 -1.42 -8.92
C ILE A 60 -12.97 -0.81 -10.28
N ILE A 61 -12.07 -0.86 -11.27
CA ILE A 61 -12.32 -0.36 -12.63
C ILE A 61 -12.89 -1.46 -13.53
N VAL A 62 -12.40 -2.69 -13.43
CA VAL A 62 -12.71 -3.77 -14.38
C VAL A 62 -13.91 -4.62 -13.97
N ASP A 63 -14.17 -4.77 -12.67
CA ASP A 63 -15.27 -5.55 -12.11
C ASP A 63 -16.53 -4.67 -12.03
N LYS A 64 -17.57 -5.07 -12.77
CA LYS A 64 -18.82 -4.32 -12.90
C LYS A 64 -19.51 -4.07 -11.56
N GLU A 65 -19.55 -5.08 -10.70
CA GLU A 65 -20.28 -5.00 -9.43
C GLU A 65 -19.50 -4.16 -8.42
N LYS A 66 -18.16 -4.31 -8.37
CA LYS A 66 -17.30 -3.45 -7.54
C LYS A 66 -17.33 -2.00 -8.00
N MET A 67 -17.35 -1.77 -9.31
CA MET A 67 -17.43 -0.43 -9.88
C MET A 67 -18.76 0.24 -9.56
N ARG A 68 -19.88 -0.47 -9.75
CA ARG A 68 -21.22 0.03 -9.41
C ARG A 68 -21.28 0.38 -7.93
N HIS A 69 -20.88 -0.55 -7.06
CA HIS A 69 -20.85 -0.34 -5.63
C HIS A 69 -20.03 0.92 -5.27
N ALA A 70 -18.83 1.09 -5.81
CA ALA A 70 -18.01 2.26 -5.54
C ALA A 70 -18.54 3.58 -6.13
N ILE A 71 -19.39 3.56 -7.15
CA ILE A 71 -20.06 4.77 -7.65
C ILE A 71 -21.24 5.15 -6.75
N GLU A 72 -21.95 4.16 -6.22
CA GLU A 72 -23.19 4.36 -5.45
C GLU A 72 -22.92 4.52 -3.93
N ASP A 73 -21.76 4.08 -3.43
CA ASP A 73 -21.46 4.03 -2.00
C ASP A 73 -20.83 5.34 -1.44
N ASN A 74 -21.15 5.63 -0.18
CA ASN A 74 -20.66 6.83 0.51
C ASN A 74 -19.17 6.79 0.89
N ASP A 75 -18.57 5.61 0.94
CA ASP A 75 -17.15 5.40 1.20
C ASP A 75 -16.25 5.71 -0.01
N TYR A 76 -16.79 6.14 -1.15
CA TYR A 76 -15.99 6.41 -2.35
C TYR A 76 -16.25 7.78 -2.97
N TYR A 77 -15.19 8.48 -3.37
CA TYR A 77 -15.32 9.67 -4.20
C TYR A 77 -14.88 9.32 -5.61
N TRP A 78 -15.86 9.17 -6.50
CA TRP A 78 -15.60 8.91 -7.91
C TRP A 78 -16.04 10.12 -8.73
N LEU A 79 -15.08 10.86 -9.27
CA LEU A 79 -15.31 12.01 -10.14
C LEU A 79 -15.08 11.65 -11.59
N VAL A 80 -15.84 12.28 -12.47
CA VAL A 80 -15.59 12.34 -13.91
C VAL A 80 -15.47 13.79 -14.36
N ALA A 81 -14.65 14.04 -15.37
CA ALA A 81 -14.71 15.26 -16.16
C ALA A 81 -15.38 14.95 -17.49
N GLU A 82 -16.39 15.72 -17.84
CA GLU A 82 -17.19 15.57 -19.05
C GLU A 82 -17.00 16.79 -19.96
N CYS A 83 -16.82 16.54 -21.26
CA CYS A 83 -16.75 17.55 -22.30
C CYS A 83 -17.65 17.10 -23.46
N GLN A 84 -18.65 17.90 -23.83
CA GLN A 84 -19.61 17.59 -24.90
C GLN A 84 -20.21 16.17 -24.82
N GLY A 85 -20.64 15.74 -23.62
CA GLY A 85 -21.24 14.41 -23.43
C GLY A 85 -20.24 13.25 -23.32
N ARG A 86 -18.93 13.48 -23.53
CA ARG A 86 -17.88 12.46 -23.41
C ARG A 86 -17.16 12.58 -22.06
N VAL A 87 -16.96 11.45 -21.38
CA VAL A 87 -16.07 11.37 -20.20
C VAL A 87 -14.62 11.43 -20.68
N VAL A 88 -13.90 12.49 -20.30
CA VAL A 88 -12.51 12.75 -20.70
C VAL A 88 -11.51 12.62 -19.56
N ALA A 89 -11.98 12.54 -18.31
CA ALA A 89 -11.17 12.18 -17.16
C ALA A 89 -11.99 11.42 -16.12
N SER A 90 -11.32 10.58 -15.32
CA SER A 90 -11.91 9.88 -14.18
C SER A 90 -10.92 9.82 -13.02
N LEU A 91 -11.43 9.95 -11.79
CA LEU A 91 -10.65 9.89 -10.56
C LEU A 91 -11.44 9.16 -9.49
N VAL A 92 -10.82 8.21 -8.79
CA VAL A 92 -11.46 7.47 -7.68
C VAL A 92 -10.62 7.47 -6.42
N TYR A 93 -11.26 7.82 -5.31
CA TYR A 93 -10.77 7.73 -3.94
C TYR A 93 -11.68 6.79 -3.16
N ALA A 94 -11.11 6.00 -2.25
CA ALA A 94 -11.88 5.32 -1.21
C ALA A 94 -11.55 5.94 0.15
N LEU A 95 -12.52 5.93 1.04
CA LEU A 95 -12.46 6.45 2.39
C LEU A 95 -12.62 5.28 3.35
N ASP A 96 -11.91 5.38 4.46
CA ASP A 96 -12.08 4.54 5.63
C ASP A 96 -12.37 5.49 6.78
N LEU A 97 -13.65 5.75 7.03
CA LEU A 97 -14.09 6.74 8.02
C LEU A 97 -13.74 6.31 9.44
N PHE A 98 -13.69 5.00 9.70
CA PHE A 98 -13.30 4.46 11.00
C PHE A 98 -11.83 4.77 11.31
N TYR A 99 -10.91 4.44 10.39
CA TYR A 99 -9.49 4.76 10.56
C TYR A 99 -9.14 6.20 10.17
N ARG A 100 -10.09 6.95 9.60
CA ARG A 100 -9.94 8.30 9.05
C ARG A 100 -8.81 8.38 8.03
N ASN A 101 -8.80 7.44 7.10
CA ASN A 101 -7.82 7.35 6.02
C ASN A 101 -8.54 7.47 4.68
N SER A 102 -7.83 7.91 3.64
CA SER A 102 -8.28 7.78 2.26
C SER A 102 -7.15 7.28 1.37
N LYS A 103 -7.50 6.56 0.30
CA LYS A 103 -6.57 6.12 -0.74
C LYS A 103 -7.05 6.64 -2.09
N ALA A 104 -6.20 7.37 -2.80
CA ALA A 104 -6.41 7.65 -4.21
C ALA A 104 -6.02 6.40 -5.02
N PHE A 105 -7.01 5.76 -5.66
CA PHE A 105 -6.83 4.46 -6.31
C PHE A 105 -6.41 4.58 -7.78
N GLY A 106 -7.03 5.50 -8.51
CA GLY A 106 -6.78 5.64 -9.94
C GLY A 106 -7.22 7.00 -10.44
N ALA A 107 -6.43 7.53 -11.36
CA ALA A 107 -6.70 8.75 -12.10
C ALA A 107 -6.37 8.53 -13.57
N VAL A 108 -7.26 8.91 -14.48
CA VAL A 108 -7.03 8.82 -15.92
C VAL A 108 -7.53 10.10 -16.58
N VAL A 109 -6.77 10.58 -17.57
CA VAL A 109 -7.13 11.72 -18.41
C VAL A 109 -6.82 11.34 -19.86
N SER A 110 -7.82 11.54 -20.74
CA SER A 110 -7.67 11.33 -22.17
C SER A 110 -6.48 12.14 -22.71
N LEU A 111 -5.78 11.57 -23.69
CA LEU A 111 -4.55 12.14 -24.27
C LEU A 111 -4.72 13.59 -24.70
N GLU A 112 -5.84 13.90 -25.36
CA GLU A 112 -6.21 15.22 -25.87
C GLU A 112 -6.37 16.27 -24.75
N PHE A 113 -6.70 15.83 -23.53
CA PHE A 113 -7.06 16.70 -22.41
C PHE A 113 -5.95 16.84 -21.35
N ARG A 114 -4.81 16.13 -21.48
CA ARG A 114 -3.75 16.11 -20.45
C ARG A 114 -3.18 17.49 -20.09
N LYS A 115 -3.17 18.45 -21.01
CA LYS A 115 -2.62 19.81 -20.78
C LYS A 115 -3.57 20.77 -20.06
N HIS A 116 -4.78 20.33 -19.70
CA HIS A 116 -5.79 21.17 -19.02
C HIS A 116 -5.77 21.03 -17.48
N ASN A 117 -4.73 20.40 -16.91
CA ASN A 117 -4.57 20.19 -15.47
C ASN A 117 -5.76 19.49 -14.78
N LEU A 118 -6.55 18.70 -15.52
CA LEU A 118 -7.77 18.07 -15.01
C LEU A 118 -7.49 17.15 -13.81
N ALA A 119 -6.46 16.30 -13.90
CA ALA A 119 -6.11 15.41 -12.80
C ALA A 119 -5.78 16.18 -11.51
N CYS A 120 -5.04 17.29 -11.63
CA CYS A 120 -4.69 18.16 -10.50
C CYS A 120 -5.94 18.81 -9.89
N LYS A 121 -6.80 19.40 -10.72
CA LYS A 121 -8.05 20.02 -10.27
C LYS A 121 -8.97 19.00 -9.58
N MET A 122 -9.21 17.84 -10.21
CA MET A 122 -10.06 16.79 -9.64
C MET A 122 -9.51 16.25 -8.32
N MET A 123 -8.19 15.98 -8.24
CA MET A 123 -7.57 15.53 -6.99
C MET A 123 -7.66 16.59 -5.90
N LYS A 124 -7.44 17.87 -6.24
CA LYS A 124 -7.58 18.97 -5.28
C LYS A 124 -9.01 19.10 -4.75
N LEU A 125 -10.02 19.02 -5.62
CA LEU A 125 -11.43 19.09 -5.22
C LEU A 125 -11.77 17.99 -4.20
N VAL A 126 -11.38 16.74 -4.46
CA VAL A 126 -11.62 15.65 -3.51
C VAL A 126 -10.80 15.85 -2.23
N LEU A 127 -9.53 16.21 -2.35
CA LEU A 127 -8.64 16.39 -1.21
C LEU A 127 -9.15 17.48 -0.25
N ASP A 128 -9.52 18.65 -0.78
CA ASP A 128 -10.05 19.77 -0.01
C ASP A 128 -11.38 19.36 0.67
N ASP A 129 -12.31 18.73 -0.05
CA ASP A 129 -13.60 18.30 0.52
C ASP A 129 -13.43 17.31 1.68
N ILE A 130 -12.60 16.27 1.51
CA ILE A 130 -12.47 15.20 2.52
C ILE A 130 -11.55 15.55 3.69
N THR A 131 -10.62 16.51 3.53
CA THR A 131 -9.65 16.87 4.57
C THR A 131 -9.91 18.22 5.24
N ILE A 132 -10.48 19.18 4.52
CA ILE A 132 -10.71 20.55 4.99
C ILE A 132 -12.19 20.76 5.24
N ASP A 133 -13.02 20.70 4.20
CA ASP A 133 -14.41 21.15 4.27
C ASP A 133 -15.27 20.26 5.16
N LYS A 134 -15.15 18.94 4.99
CA LYS A 134 -15.90 17.94 5.76
C LYS A 134 -15.07 17.26 6.84
N ASN A 135 -13.74 17.42 6.83
CA ASN A 135 -12.83 16.85 7.84
C ASN A 135 -13.08 15.35 8.09
N LEU A 136 -13.29 14.58 7.03
CA LEU A 136 -13.64 13.16 7.08
C LEU A 136 -12.42 12.28 7.39
N VAL A 137 -11.25 12.65 6.86
CA VAL A 137 -10.02 11.85 6.97
C VAL A 137 -8.85 12.71 7.46
N ASP A 138 -7.93 12.07 8.18
CA ASP A 138 -6.72 12.74 8.67
C ASP A 138 -5.54 12.59 7.71
N LEU A 139 -5.55 11.57 6.86
CA LEU A 139 -4.51 11.30 5.87
C LEU A 139 -5.09 10.75 4.58
N VAL A 140 -4.40 11.07 3.48
CA VAL A 140 -4.69 10.53 2.15
C VAL A 140 -3.39 9.98 1.58
N TYR A 141 -3.39 8.75 1.06
CA TYR A 141 -2.21 8.20 0.42
C TYR A 141 -2.50 7.70 -1.00
N ALA A 142 -1.44 7.57 -1.78
CA ALA A 142 -1.52 7.09 -3.15
C ALA A 142 -0.27 6.26 -3.47
N THR A 143 -0.42 5.32 -4.41
CA THR A 143 0.71 4.73 -5.11
C THR A 143 0.81 5.35 -6.50
N THR A 144 2.04 5.64 -6.93
CA THR A 144 2.29 6.21 -8.26
C THR A 144 3.20 5.30 -9.06
N ARG A 145 2.77 4.88 -10.25
CA ARG A 145 3.60 4.13 -11.21
C ARG A 145 4.84 4.94 -11.59
N THR A 146 5.95 4.27 -11.86
CA THR A 146 7.22 4.91 -12.24
C THR A 146 7.50 4.94 -13.73
N ALA A 147 6.56 4.54 -14.59
CA ALA A 147 6.75 4.59 -16.05
C ALA A 147 6.96 6.03 -16.59
N ASN A 148 6.51 7.04 -15.84
CA ASN A 148 6.78 8.45 -16.11
C ASN A 148 6.70 9.29 -14.81
N HIS A 149 7.19 10.54 -14.87
CA HIS A 149 7.22 11.44 -13.72
C HIS A 149 5.89 12.13 -13.40
N ALA A 150 4.88 12.08 -14.28
CA ALA A 150 3.71 12.94 -14.17
C ALA A 150 2.86 12.68 -12.91
N PRO A 151 2.51 11.43 -12.53
CA PRO A 151 1.81 11.16 -11.26
C PRO A 151 2.61 11.56 -10.01
N GLN A 152 3.93 11.41 -10.07
CA GLN A 152 4.82 11.79 -8.95
C GLN A 152 4.83 13.31 -8.75
N ARG A 153 4.95 14.09 -9.84
CA ARG A 153 4.89 15.56 -9.80
C ARG A 153 3.50 16.08 -9.43
N LEU A 154 2.45 15.41 -9.88
CA LEU A 154 1.06 15.74 -9.55
C LEU A 154 0.80 15.66 -8.04
N THR A 155 1.21 14.56 -7.41
CA THR A 155 1.05 14.40 -5.95
C THR A 155 1.94 15.38 -5.18
N GLU A 156 3.16 15.63 -5.66
CA GLU A 156 4.06 16.65 -5.10
C GLU A 156 3.44 18.06 -5.15
N SER A 157 2.83 18.46 -6.26
CA SER A 157 2.19 19.79 -6.38
C SER A 157 0.98 19.96 -5.45
N LEU A 158 0.39 18.86 -4.98
CA LEU A 158 -0.74 18.84 -4.04
C LEU A 158 -0.29 18.69 -2.58
N GLY A 159 1.01 18.79 -2.30
CA GLY A 159 1.54 18.72 -0.94
C GLY A 159 1.72 17.31 -0.38
N PHE A 160 1.64 16.27 -1.22
CA PHE A 160 1.97 14.92 -0.78
C PHE A 160 3.49 14.77 -0.62
N ILE A 161 3.88 14.08 0.45
CA ILE A 161 5.27 13.76 0.76
C ILE A 161 5.62 12.32 0.37
N LYS A 162 6.89 12.08 0.07
CA LYS A 162 7.39 10.82 -0.49
C LYS A 162 7.73 9.90 0.67
N LEU A 163 7.19 8.69 0.65
CA LEU A 163 7.28 7.76 1.78
C LEU A 163 8.11 6.51 1.50
N GLY A 164 8.24 6.12 0.22
CA GLY A 164 9.02 4.95 -0.15
C GLY A 164 8.84 4.55 -1.61
N ILE A 165 9.41 3.39 -1.95
CA ILE A 165 9.40 2.79 -3.27
C ILE A 165 9.24 1.27 -3.15
N PHE A 166 8.48 0.68 -4.07
CA PHE A 166 8.17 -0.75 -4.11
C PHE A 166 8.68 -1.33 -5.44
N PRO A 167 9.92 -1.83 -5.47
CA PRO A 167 10.46 -2.50 -6.65
C PRO A 167 9.65 -3.75 -7.02
N ASN A 168 9.36 -3.93 -8.31
CA ASN A 168 8.63 -5.08 -8.87
C ASN A 168 7.32 -5.43 -8.14
N THR A 169 6.57 -4.43 -7.69
CA THR A 169 5.38 -4.66 -6.86
C THR A 169 4.20 -5.25 -7.62
N HIS A 170 4.15 -5.05 -8.95
CA HIS A 170 3.19 -5.69 -9.84
C HIS A 170 3.92 -6.26 -11.06
N LYS A 171 3.39 -7.35 -11.62
CA LYS A 171 3.84 -7.96 -12.87
C LYS A 171 2.62 -8.17 -13.76
N VAL A 172 2.40 -7.23 -14.69
CA VAL A 172 1.26 -7.26 -15.64
C VAL A 172 1.77 -7.71 -17.01
N MET A 173 2.39 -6.79 -17.76
CA MET A 173 3.17 -7.10 -18.97
C MET A 173 4.65 -7.16 -18.62
N ASP A 174 5.12 -6.11 -17.95
CA ASP A 174 6.47 -5.98 -17.40
C ASP A 174 6.41 -5.89 -15.87
N ASN A 175 7.57 -6.00 -15.23
CA ASN A 175 7.73 -5.66 -13.83
C ASN A 175 7.52 -4.15 -13.62
N GLU A 176 6.64 -3.81 -12.67
CA GLU A 176 6.33 -2.43 -12.33
C GLU A 176 6.86 -2.06 -10.95
N THR A 177 7.62 -0.96 -10.91
CA THR A 177 7.95 -0.28 -9.66
C THR A 177 6.93 0.82 -9.38
N HIS A 178 6.47 0.92 -8.14
CA HIS A 178 5.57 1.99 -7.70
C HIS A 178 6.23 2.78 -6.56
N CYS A 179 5.82 4.02 -6.38
CA CYS A 179 6.20 4.83 -5.24
C CYS A 179 5.03 5.03 -4.27
N LEU A 180 5.33 5.21 -2.98
CA LEU A 180 4.35 5.58 -1.96
C LEU A 180 4.43 7.07 -1.65
N THR A 181 3.27 7.73 -1.60
CA THR A 181 3.16 9.15 -1.24
C THR A 181 1.92 9.38 -0.35
N ALA A 182 1.98 10.37 0.53
CA ALA A 182 0.82 10.72 1.35
C ALA A 182 0.74 12.21 1.69
N TYR A 183 -0.49 12.68 1.81
CA TYR A 183 -0.88 13.96 2.38
C TYR A 183 -1.33 13.77 3.83
N PHE A 184 -0.83 14.61 4.72
CA PHE A 184 -1.15 14.58 6.15
C PHE A 184 -1.81 15.88 6.58
N THR A 185 -2.97 15.78 7.20
CA THR A 185 -3.55 16.92 7.92
C THR A 185 -2.74 17.25 9.17
N GLY A 186 -2.87 18.49 9.68
CA GLY A 186 -2.29 18.86 10.96
C GLY A 186 -2.78 17.95 12.11
N ARG A 187 -4.03 17.48 12.04
CA ARG A 187 -4.60 16.52 13.00
C ARG A 187 -3.88 15.18 12.98
N ALA A 188 -3.58 14.62 11.80
CA ALA A 188 -2.82 13.38 11.70
C ALA A 188 -1.46 13.45 12.39
N LEU A 189 -0.75 14.56 12.22
CA LEU A 189 0.57 14.76 12.83
C LEU A 189 0.48 15.04 14.33
N LYS A 190 -0.54 15.78 14.79
CA LYS A 190 -0.79 16.05 16.21
C LYS A 190 -1.11 14.79 17.01
N LEU A 191 -1.90 13.87 16.43
CA LEU A 191 -2.28 12.61 17.07
C LEU A 191 -1.21 11.51 16.94
N ARG A 192 -0.15 11.76 16.17
CA ARG A 192 0.94 10.81 15.96
C ARG A 192 1.68 10.55 17.27
N ARG A 193 1.85 9.26 17.60
CA ARG A 193 2.80 8.82 18.63
C ARG A 193 4.19 9.28 18.19
N ARG A 194 4.91 9.93 19.10
CA ARG A 194 6.25 10.47 18.82
C ARG A 194 7.32 9.42 19.14
N ILE A 195 8.48 9.59 18.52
CA ILE A 195 9.72 8.84 18.76
C ILE A 195 9.52 7.35 18.46
N PRO A 196 9.50 6.96 17.17
CA PRO A 196 9.45 5.56 16.77
C PRO A 196 10.68 4.80 17.28
N ARG A 197 10.52 3.49 17.48
CA ARG A 197 11.58 2.56 17.90
C ARG A 197 11.88 1.64 16.73
N ILE A 198 12.97 1.92 16.04
CA ILE A 198 13.29 1.28 14.76
C ILE A 198 14.62 0.53 14.81
N ILE A 199 14.75 -0.49 13.98
CA ILE A 199 16.05 -1.13 13.72
C ILE A 199 16.95 -0.24 12.83
N PRO A 200 18.28 -0.43 12.86
CA PRO A 200 19.22 0.39 12.08
C PRO A 200 18.93 0.47 10.58
N GLU A 201 18.44 -0.60 9.98
CA GLU A 201 18.16 -0.76 8.54
C GLU A 201 16.96 0.07 8.10
N VAL A 202 16.06 0.40 9.02
CA VAL A 202 14.90 1.26 8.76
C VAL A 202 15.26 2.75 8.93
N LYS A 203 16.33 3.07 9.65
CA LYS A 203 16.75 4.45 9.95
C LYS A 203 16.92 5.31 8.69
N PRO A 204 17.53 4.85 7.57
CA PRO A 204 17.66 5.67 6.37
C PRO A 204 16.31 6.09 5.78
N PHE A 205 15.35 5.16 5.70
CA PHE A 205 13.99 5.42 5.24
C PHE A 205 13.28 6.43 6.13
N TYR A 206 13.43 6.28 7.45
CA TYR A 206 12.91 7.25 8.41
C TYR A 206 13.48 8.64 8.21
N GLU A 207 14.80 8.77 8.05
CA GLU A 207 15.46 10.08 7.88
C GLU A 207 15.01 10.81 6.61
N LEU A 208 14.75 10.08 5.52
CA LEU A 208 14.19 10.66 4.28
C LEU A 208 12.80 11.27 4.51
N VAL A 209 11.95 10.61 5.29
CA VAL A 209 10.63 11.13 5.65
C VAL A 209 10.71 12.25 6.69
N ARG A 210 11.54 12.04 7.73
CA ARG A 210 11.77 12.98 8.83
C ARG A 210 12.15 14.37 8.33
N ARG A 211 13.03 14.45 7.32
CA ARG A 211 13.50 15.73 6.76
C ARG A 211 12.41 16.49 6.01
N GLN A 212 11.46 15.80 5.36
CA GLN A 212 10.38 16.45 4.60
C GLN A 212 9.38 17.17 5.50
N ILE A 213 9.06 16.57 6.66
CA ILE A 213 8.01 17.07 7.58
C ILE A 213 8.52 17.32 9.00
N LYS A 214 9.83 17.50 9.16
CA LYS A 214 10.51 17.89 10.40
C LYS A 214 10.10 17.05 11.63
N LEU A 215 10.05 15.71 11.48
CA LEU A 215 9.78 14.83 12.63
C LEU A 215 10.96 14.80 13.61
N GLU A 216 10.70 14.38 14.84
CA GLU A 216 11.75 14.13 15.85
C GLU A 216 12.73 13.04 15.42
N ARG A 217 13.82 12.83 16.16
CA ARG A 217 14.71 11.68 15.89
C ARG A 217 14.10 10.37 16.42
N ALA A 218 14.27 9.28 15.67
CA ALA A 218 13.88 7.95 16.10
C ALA A 218 14.83 7.40 17.17
N ARG A 219 14.34 6.49 18.00
CA ARG A 219 15.18 5.64 18.85
C ARG A 219 15.59 4.40 18.05
N VAL A 220 16.87 4.32 17.72
CA VAL A 220 17.44 3.14 17.06
C VAL A 220 17.67 2.06 18.11
N LYS A 221 17.22 0.83 17.83
CA LYS A 221 17.40 -0.34 18.69
C LYS A 221 18.08 -1.45 17.89
N HIS A 222 19.27 -1.83 18.34
CA HIS A 222 19.96 -3.01 17.84
C HIS A 222 19.33 -4.24 18.48
N VAL A 223 18.59 -5.01 17.68
CA VAL A 223 17.95 -6.26 18.09
C VAL A 223 18.46 -7.35 17.18
N LYS A 224 18.81 -8.49 17.78
CA LYS A 224 19.10 -9.74 17.07
C LYS A 224 17.96 -10.72 17.33
N GLY A 225 17.37 -11.22 16.26
CA GLY A 225 16.44 -12.34 16.27
C GLY A 225 17.19 -13.68 16.22
N GLU A 226 16.44 -14.76 16.28
CA GLU A 226 16.98 -16.13 16.23
C GLU A 226 17.72 -16.44 14.92
N TYR A 227 17.31 -15.81 13.82
CA TYR A 227 17.81 -16.10 12.47
C TYR A 227 18.70 -14.99 11.90
N SER A 228 19.02 -13.96 12.69
CA SER A 228 19.79 -12.79 12.23
C SER A 228 21.24 -13.09 11.85
N ASP A 229 21.79 -14.23 12.28
CA ASP A 229 23.15 -14.65 11.91
C ASP A 229 23.18 -15.55 10.66
N HIS A 230 22.00 -15.90 10.13
CA HIS A 230 21.80 -16.75 8.96
C HIS A 230 22.49 -18.12 9.01
N LYS A 231 22.86 -18.61 10.21
CA LYS A 231 23.46 -19.94 10.38
C LYS A 231 22.44 -21.06 10.41
N ARG A 232 21.21 -20.74 10.80
CA ARG A 232 20.09 -21.68 10.89
C ARG A 232 19.14 -21.41 9.73
N LYS A 233 18.70 -22.49 9.08
CA LYS A 233 17.58 -22.40 8.14
C LYS A 233 16.30 -22.11 8.92
N ILE A 234 15.50 -21.17 8.43
CA ILE A 234 14.18 -20.88 8.99
C ILE A 234 13.28 -22.08 8.67
N PRO A 235 12.66 -22.75 9.66
CA PRO A 235 11.71 -23.82 9.41
C PRO A 235 10.45 -23.28 8.72
N LEU A 236 9.81 -24.12 7.91
CA LEU A 236 8.58 -23.77 7.21
C LEU A 236 7.37 -24.44 7.88
N LEU A 237 6.31 -23.65 8.06
CA LEU A 237 5.00 -24.15 8.45
C LEU A 237 4.33 -24.79 7.23
N ASN A 238 3.68 -25.94 7.44
CA ASN A 238 2.90 -26.57 6.39
C ASN A 238 1.56 -25.82 6.22
N PHE A 239 1.48 -24.93 5.24
CA PHE A 239 0.27 -24.17 4.94
C PHE A 239 -0.60 -24.83 3.87
N GLU A 240 -1.87 -24.98 4.19
CA GLU A 240 -2.95 -25.17 3.22
C GLU A 240 -3.49 -23.81 2.78
N ALA A 241 -3.85 -23.70 1.49
CA ALA A 241 -4.37 -22.47 0.89
C ALA A 241 -5.87 -22.59 0.63
N VAL A 242 -6.65 -21.69 1.21
CA VAL A 242 -8.10 -21.59 0.99
C VAL A 242 -8.41 -20.34 0.17
N THR A 243 -8.89 -20.54 -1.06
CA THR A 243 -9.15 -19.50 -2.06
C THR A 243 -10.66 -19.26 -2.28
N ALA A 244 -11.47 -19.40 -1.23
CA ALA A 244 -12.92 -19.14 -1.25
C ALA A 244 -13.23 -17.73 -0.70
N PRO A 245 -13.38 -16.68 -1.53
CA PRO A 245 -13.28 -15.29 -1.07
C PRO A 245 -14.32 -14.90 -0.02
N GLU A 246 -15.60 -15.29 -0.20
CA GLU A 246 -16.65 -14.98 0.76
C GLU A 246 -16.48 -15.75 2.08
N PHE A 247 -16.01 -17.00 2.03
CA PHE A 247 -15.65 -17.74 3.24
C PHE A 247 -14.50 -17.07 4.00
N VAL A 248 -13.42 -16.72 3.29
CA VAL A 248 -12.24 -16.06 3.86
C VAL A 248 -12.63 -14.71 4.49
N LYS A 249 -13.41 -13.90 3.78
CA LYS A 249 -13.92 -12.61 4.24
C LYS A 249 -14.77 -12.75 5.50
N ASN A 250 -15.70 -13.69 5.52
CA ASN A 250 -16.58 -13.92 6.67
C ASN A 250 -15.79 -14.44 7.88
N ARG A 251 -14.82 -15.33 7.67
CA ARG A 251 -13.95 -15.82 8.74
C ARG A 251 -13.04 -14.72 9.29
N TYR A 252 -12.47 -13.89 8.42
CA TYR A 252 -11.65 -12.74 8.81
C TYR A 252 -12.42 -11.77 9.71
N ARG A 253 -13.67 -11.44 9.35
CA ARG A 253 -14.53 -10.55 10.14
C ARG A 253 -14.79 -11.06 11.58
N LYS A 254 -14.84 -12.38 11.76
CA LYS A 254 -15.04 -13.04 13.06
C LYS A 254 -13.73 -13.29 13.83
N SER A 255 -12.59 -13.19 13.15
CA SER A 255 -11.29 -13.54 13.72
C SER A 255 -10.72 -12.40 14.57
N LYS A 256 -10.09 -12.76 15.69
CA LYS A 256 -9.26 -11.83 16.46
C LYS A 256 -7.83 -11.88 15.94
N HIS A 257 -7.24 -10.71 15.75
CA HIS A 257 -5.80 -10.62 15.49
C HIS A 257 -5.03 -10.78 16.79
N THR A 258 -4.15 -11.79 16.85
CA THR A 258 -3.36 -12.13 18.04
C THR A 258 -1.88 -12.17 17.71
N SER A 259 -1.04 -12.14 18.75
CA SER A 259 0.42 -12.15 18.61
C SER A 259 0.90 -11.01 17.68
N PHE A 260 1.84 -11.29 16.78
CA PHE A 260 2.46 -10.32 15.86
C PHE A 260 1.45 -9.61 14.96
N PHE A 261 0.31 -10.24 14.65
CA PHE A 261 -0.71 -9.63 13.79
C PHE A 261 -1.41 -8.43 14.44
N GLN A 262 -1.28 -8.22 15.75
CA GLN A 262 -1.73 -6.99 16.41
C GLN A 262 -0.89 -5.78 15.99
N HIS A 263 0.33 -6.00 15.50
CA HIS A 263 1.30 -4.98 15.12
C HIS A 263 1.20 -4.58 13.65
N ILE A 264 0.51 -5.37 12.83
CA ILE A 264 0.34 -5.06 11.41
C ILE A 264 -0.87 -4.18 11.13
N VAL A 265 -0.94 -3.59 9.95
CA VAL A 265 -2.08 -2.83 9.45
C VAL A 265 -2.13 -2.90 7.93
N MET A 266 -3.25 -3.27 7.33
CA MET A 266 -3.42 -3.08 5.88
C MET A 266 -4.75 -2.39 5.58
N PRO A 267 -4.74 -1.07 5.30
CA PRO A 267 -5.95 -0.37 4.91
C PRO A 267 -6.31 -0.68 3.45
N PHE A 268 -7.59 -0.60 3.14
CA PHE A 268 -8.14 -0.73 1.77
C PHE A 268 -7.87 -2.05 1.05
N HIS A 269 -7.57 -3.13 1.79
CA HIS A 269 -7.45 -4.49 1.27
C HIS A 269 -8.46 -5.40 1.95
N GLU A 270 -9.18 -6.18 1.14
CA GLU A 270 -10.10 -7.20 1.59
C GLU A 270 -9.47 -8.58 1.35
N PRO A 271 -9.36 -9.43 2.38
CA PRO A 271 -8.69 -10.72 2.22
C PRO A 271 -9.52 -11.64 1.34
N ASN A 272 -8.85 -12.33 0.42
CA ASN A 272 -9.41 -13.33 -0.48
C ASN A 272 -8.62 -14.65 -0.48
N LEU A 273 -7.56 -14.74 0.34
CA LEU A 273 -6.78 -15.94 0.59
C LEU A 273 -6.58 -16.13 2.09
N LEU A 274 -6.75 -17.37 2.55
CA LEU A 274 -6.37 -17.81 3.88
C LEU A 274 -5.30 -18.90 3.76
N LEU A 275 -4.16 -18.69 4.40
CA LEU A 275 -3.17 -19.72 4.66
C LEU A 275 -3.38 -20.25 6.07
N ILE A 276 -3.55 -21.55 6.23
CA ILE A 276 -3.86 -22.19 7.51
C ILE A 276 -3.03 -23.45 7.69
N THR A 277 -2.51 -23.67 8.90
CA THR A 277 -1.84 -24.93 9.24
C THR A 277 -2.88 -26.02 9.56
N PRO A 278 -2.60 -27.32 9.34
CA PRO A 278 -3.55 -28.41 9.62
C PRO A 278 -4.09 -28.43 11.06
N ASP A 279 -3.27 -28.03 12.03
CA ASP A 279 -3.65 -27.89 13.45
C ASP A 279 -4.46 -26.62 13.75
N GLN A 280 -4.68 -25.78 12.75
CA GLN A 280 -5.30 -24.44 12.82
C GLN A 280 -4.61 -23.45 13.76
N GLY A 281 -3.41 -23.79 14.25
CA GLY A 281 -2.62 -23.00 15.19
C GLY A 281 -2.06 -21.72 14.57
N THR A 282 -1.92 -21.68 13.24
CA THR A 282 -1.58 -20.48 12.48
C THR A 282 -2.56 -20.25 11.34
N GLN A 283 -3.09 -19.04 11.26
CA GLN A 283 -4.00 -18.57 10.22
C GLN A 283 -3.56 -17.20 9.74
N VAL A 284 -3.28 -17.06 8.45
CA VAL A 284 -2.83 -15.82 7.84
C VAL A 284 -3.80 -15.44 6.73
N TYR A 285 -4.34 -14.23 6.80
CA TYR A 285 -5.23 -13.67 5.79
C TYR A 285 -4.43 -12.77 4.87
N LEU A 286 -4.54 -13.03 3.57
CA LEU A 286 -3.90 -12.25 2.53
C LEU A 286 -4.94 -11.72 1.54
N THR A 287 -4.60 -10.61 0.93
CA THR A 287 -5.14 -10.27 -0.39
C THR A 287 -4.11 -10.68 -1.42
N TYR A 288 -4.52 -11.42 -2.44
CA TYR A 288 -3.67 -11.72 -3.60
C TYR A 288 -4.42 -11.48 -4.90
N SER A 289 -3.68 -11.18 -5.96
CA SER A 289 -4.20 -10.99 -7.30
C SER A 289 -3.27 -11.68 -8.29
N GLN A 290 -3.76 -12.74 -8.92
CA GLN A 290 -2.98 -13.46 -9.93
C GLN A 290 -2.73 -12.62 -11.19
N LYS A 291 -3.64 -11.70 -11.52
CA LYS A 291 -3.56 -10.87 -12.73
C LYS A 291 -2.29 -10.00 -12.79
N ASP A 292 -1.84 -9.51 -11.64
CA ASP A 292 -0.68 -8.63 -11.51
C ASP A 292 0.38 -9.18 -10.54
N LYS A 293 0.25 -10.46 -10.17
CA LYS A 293 1.12 -11.18 -9.25
C LYS A 293 1.45 -10.44 -7.95
N TYR A 294 0.52 -9.64 -7.43
CA TYR A 294 0.64 -8.92 -6.16
C TYR A 294 0.00 -9.70 -5.00
N SER A 295 0.64 -9.68 -3.83
CA SER A 295 0.03 -10.16 -2.59
C SER A 295 0.43 -9.31 -1.38
N VAL A 296 -0.43 -9.31 -0.35
CA VAL A 296 -0.21 -8.55 0.89
C VAL A 296 -0.85 -9.25 2.08
N VAL A 297 -0.13 -9.23 3.21
CA VAL A 297 -0.63 -9.75 4.50
C VAL A 297 -1.58 -8.72 5.13
N VAL A 298 -2.82 -9.14 5.40
CA VAL A 298 -3.89 -8.26 5.92
C VAL A 298 -4.15 -8.48 7.40
N GLY A 299 -3.87 -9.68 7.92
CA GLY A 299 -4.18 -10.06 9.30
C GLY A 299 -3.89 -11.53 9.55
N GLY A 300 -4.06 -11.96 10.79
CA GLY A 300 -3.89 -13.37 11.15
C GLY A 300 -3.98 -13.62 12.64
N MET A 301 -3.75 -14.87 13.00
CA MET A 301 -3.49 -15.35 14.35
C MET A 301 -2.44 -16.46 14.26
N THR A 302 -1.62 -16.61 15.30
CA THR A 302 -0.61 -17.67 15.32
C THR A 302 -0.21 -18.01 16.75
N ASN A 303 0.07 -19.29 16.99
CA ASN A 303 0.76 -19.81 18.17
C ASN A 303 2.28 -19.87 17.98
N GLU A 304 2.78 -19.63 16.77
CA GLU A 304 4.21 -19.54 16.48
C GLU A 304 4.83 -18.36 17.23
N LYS A 305 6.03 -18.57 17.77
CA LYS A 305 6.77 -17.57 18.57
C LYS A 305 7.71 -16.72 17.72
N SER A 306 8.08 -17.17 16.53
CA SER A 306 8.92 -16.43 15.60
C SER A 306 8.12 -15.86 14.44
N PHE A 307 8.11 -14.54 14.30
CA PHE A 307 7.45 -13.94 13.14
C PHE A 307 8.22 -14.21 11.85
N ALA A 308 9.54 -14.45 11.95
CA ALA A 308 10.38 -14.82 10.82
C ALA A 308 9.95 -16.16 10.21
N VAL A 309 9.61 -17.15 11.05
CA VAL A 309 9.06 -18.45 10.61
C VAL A 309 7.75 -18.26 9.85
N VAL A 310 6.83 -17.47 10.40
CA VAL A 310 5.54 -17.20 9.74
C VAL A 310 5.75 -16.49 8.39
N LEU A 311 6.59 -15.47 8.33
CA LEU A 311 6.85 -14.70 7.11
C LEU A 311 7.59 -15.51 6.03
N GLU A 312 8.60 -16.31 6.39
CA GLU A 312 9.27 -17.19 5.43
C GLU A 312 8.29 -18.24 4.88
N SER A 313 7.43 -18.79 5.74
CA SER A 313 6.40 -19.77 5.34
C SER A 313 5.36 -19.15 4.40
N ILE A 314 4.92 -17.92 4.68
CA ILE A 314 4.06 -17.14 3.77
C ILE A 314 4.77 -16.95 2.43
N ALA A 315 6.02 -16.48 2.46
CA ALA A 315 6.80 -16.18 1.26
C ALA A 315 7.00 -17.44 0.38
N SER A 316 7.34 -18.58 0.99
CA SER A 316 7.40 -19.87 0.30
C SER A 316 6.06 -20.21 -0.35
N LYS A 317 4.97 -20.14 0.43
CA LYS A 317 3.66 -20.57 -0.04
C LYS A 317 3.11 -19.72 -1.18
N VAL A 318 3.25 -18.39 -1.10
CA VAL A 318 2.79 -17.52 -2.18
C VAL A 318 3.69 -17.62 -3.41
N SER A 319 4.99 -17.89 -3.25
CA SER A 319 5.89 -18.17 -4.38
C SER A 319 5.51 -19.47 -5.09
N GLU A 320 5.14 -20.53 -4.36
CA GLU A 320 4.59 -21.77 -4.93
C GLU A 320 3.29 -21.52 -5.72
N MET A 321 2.51 -20.52 -5.33
CA MET A 321 1.30 -20.07 -6.02
C MET A 321 1.59 -19.13 -7.21
N ASP A 322 2.84 -19.06 -7.68
CA ASP A 322 3.30 -18.22 -8.81
C ASP A 322 3.11 -16.71 -8.59
N MET A 323 3.18 -16.26 -7.33
CA MET A 323 3.18 -14.84 -7.00
C MET A 323 4.58 -14.24 -7.16
N ALA A 324 4.65 -12.97 -7.56
CA ALA A 324 5.91 -12.25 -7.80
C ALA A 324 6.33 -11.36 -6.62
N TYR A 325 5.38 -11.03 -5.75
CA TYR A 325 5.55 -10.04 -4.70
C TYR A 325 4.67 -10.32 -3.49
N VAL A 326 5.21 -10.07 -2.29
CA VAL A 326 4.47 -10.02 -1.04
C VAL A 326 4.93 -8.87 -0.15
N GLU A 327 4.00 -8.19 0.49
CA GLU A 327 4.29 -7.16 1.49
C GLU A 327 3.55 -7.34 2.81
N VAL A 328 4.11 -6.72 3.85
CA VAL A 328 3.51 -6.58 5.17
C VAL A 328 3.86 -5.19 5.73
N ILE A 329 2.88 -4.56 6.38
CA ILE A 329 3.06 -3.26 7.02
C ILE A 329 3.07 -3.45 8.53
N ILE A 330 4.19 -3.12 9.17
CA ILE A 330 4.45 -3.36 10.59
C ILE A 330 4.57 -2.01 11.31
N ASP A 331 4.11 -1.91 12.55
CA ASP A 331 4.34 -0.69 13.33
C ASP A 331 5.84 -0.37 13.56
N ALA A 332 6.16 0.92 13.60
CA ALA A 332 7.51 1.41 13.82
C ALA A 332 7.90 1.43 15.32
N TYR A 333 7.25 0.63 16.18
CA TYR A 333 7.46 0.62 17.63
C TYR A 333 7.87 -0.73 18.19
N SER A 334 7.95 -1.75 17.33
CA SER A 334 8.22 -3.14 17.68
C SER A 334 9.50 -3.65 16.99
N PRO A 335 10.71 -3.25 17.45
CA PRO A 335 11.99 -3.61 16.81
C PRO A 335 12.23 -5.11 16.62
N ALA A 336 11.72 -5.97 17.51
CA ALA A 336 11.84 -7.42 17.37
C ALA A 336 11.08 -7.93 16.14
N ILE A 337 9.84 -7.48 15.94
CA ILE A 337 9.01 -7.84 14.78
C ILE A 337 9.61 -7.27 13.48
N GLN A 338 10.18 -6.06 13.54
CA GLN A 338 10.91 -5.48 12.41
C GLN A 338 12.17 -6.30 12.05
N ARG A 339 12.88 -6.82 13.06
CA ARG A 339 14.03 -7.69 12.85
C ARG A 339 13.61 -9.01 12.22
N ASP A 340 12.58 -9.66 12.75
CA ASP A 340 12.05 -10.91 12.22
C ASP A 340 11.63 -10.78 10.73
N ALA A 341 11.03 -9.64 10.35
CA ALA A 341 10.72 -9.37 8.95
C ALA A 341 11.96 -9.31 8.06
N LEU A 342 13.01 -8.64 8.51
CA LEU A 342 14.27 -8.56 7.78
C LEU A 342 14.99 -9.91 7.72
N ASP A 343 14.96 -10.69 8.81
CA ASP A 343 15.54 -12.03 8.88
C ASP A 343 14.85 -12.98 7.89
N ALA A 344 13.53 -12.85 7.70
CA ALA A 344 12.74 -13.50 6.65
C ALA A 344 12.88 -12.84 5.26
N ARG A 345 13.90 -12.00 5.07
CA ARG A 345 14.25 -11.29 3.83
C ARG A 345 13.17 -10.36 3.28
N PHE A 346 12.25 -9.89 4.12
CA PHE A 346 11.42 -8.76 3.74
C PHE A 346 12.24 -7.48 3.96
N ILE A 347 12.46 -6.73 2.88
CA ILE A 347 13.28 -5.52 2.90
C ILE A 347 12.39 -4.31 3.19
N PRO A 348 12.80 -3.36 4.05
CA PRO A 348 12.11 -2.09 4.20
C PRO A 348 12.01 -1.36 2.85
N SER A 349 10.79 -0.97 2.49
CA SER A 349 10.46 -0.31 1.22
C SER A 349 9.90 1.09 1.42
N ALA A 350 9.24 1.33 2.55
CA ALA A 350 8.69 2.63 2.89
C ALA A 350 8.62 2.88 4.39
N TYR A 351 8.67 4.15 4.79
CA TYR A 351 8.30 4.60 6.12
C TYR A 351 7.03 5.44 6.04
N PHE A 352 5.98 5.06 6.76
CA PHE A 352 4.65 5.65 6.67
C PHE A 352 4.21 6.23 8.03
N PRO A 353 4.43 7.54 8.25
CA PRO A 353 4.00 8.21 9.48
C PRO A 353 2.48 8.12 9.67
N SER A 354 2.03 8.04 10.92
CA SER A 354 0.60 8.13 11.27
C SER A 354 -0.33 7.12 10.55
N ALA A 355 0.18 6.06 9.93
CA ALA A 355 -0.61 5.17 9.07
C ALA A 355 -1.71 4.42 9.83
N LYS A 356 -1.40 3.94 11.04
CA LYS A 356 -2.29 3.12 11.87
C LYS A 356 -2.97 3.95 12.94
N ARG A 357 -4.29 3.92 13.04
CA ARG A 357 -5.02 4.55 14.15
C ARG A 357 -5.42 3.51 15.19
N MET A 358 -5.10 3.76 16.46
CA MET A 358 -5.43 2.89 17.59
C MET A 358 -5.47 3.69 18.89
N GLY A 359 -6.51 3.49 19.72
CA GLY A 359 -6.62 4.15 21.03
C GLY A 359 -6.51 5.68 20.98
N GLY A 360 -7.15 6.31 19.98
CA GLY A 360 -7.11 7.77 19.79
C GLY A 360 -5.77 8.34 19.27
N LYS A 361 -4.73 7.52 19.14
CA LYS A 361 -3.42 7.91 18.60
C LYS A 361 -3.20 7.34 17.21
N ARG A 362 -2.22 7.91 16.50
CA ARG A 362 -1.74 7.40 15.21
C ARG A 362 -0.32 6.88 15.36
N TYR A 363 -0.03 5.75 14.74
CA TYR A 363 1.24 5.06 14.85
C TYR A 363 1.88 5.04 13.46
N ASP A 364 3.16 5.36 13.44
CA ASP A 364 4.01 5.18 12.29
C ASP A 364 4.16 3.69 11.98
N CYS A 365 4.27 3.38 10.70
CA CYS A 365 4.46 2.04 10.18
C CYS A 365 5.62 2.00 9.19
N ILE A 366 6.10 0.79 8.94
CA ILE A 366 7.14 0.48 7.97
C ILE A 366 6.54 -0.55 7.03
N VAL A 367 6.66 -0.31 5.73
CA VAL A 367 6.28 -1.30 4.73
C VAL A 367 7.50 -2.14 4.43
N PHE A 368 7.37 -3.43 4.62
CA PHE A 368 8.37 -4.44 4.33
C PHE A 368 7.87 -5.29 3.16
N SER A 369 8.74 -5.55 2.19
CA SER A 369 8.35 -6.33 1.02
C SER A 369 9.42 -7.30 0.57
N ARG A 370 8.97 -8.35 -0.09
CA ARG A 370 9.81 -9.36 -0.74
C ARG A 370 9.30 -9.57 -2.15
N THR A 371 10.21 -9.49 -3.12
CA THR A 371 9.96 -9.89 -4.50
C THR A 371 10.66 -11.21 -4.78
N PHE A 372 10.04 -12.05 -5.60
CA PHE A 372 10.55 -13.34 -6.04
C PHE A 372 11.14 -13.28 -7.45
N GLU A 373 11.01 -12.12 -8.10
CA GLU A 373 11.49 -11.86 -9.45
C GLU A 373 12.82 -11.10 -9.42
N VAL A 374 13.59 -11.22 -10.50
CA VAL A 374 14.78 -10.40 -10.70
C VAL A 374 14.36 -8.92 -10.78
N LEU A 375 15.02 -8.07 -10.00
CA LEU A 375 14.77 -6.63 -10.00
C LEU A 375 15.01 -6.04 -11.41
N ASP A 376 13.99 -5.38 -11.96
CA ASP A 376 14.06 -4.76 -13.28
C ASP A 376 13.69 -3.27 -13.20
N PHE A 377 14.64 -2.42 -13.58
CA PHE A 377 14.51 -0.97 -13.52
C PHE A 377 14.55 -0.29 -14.90
N ARG A 378 14.54 -1.05 -16.01
CA ARG A 378 14.67 -0.51 -17.38
C ARG A 378 13.66 0.61 -17.69
N ASN A 379 12.44 0.46 -17.19
CA ASN A 379 11.33 1.40 -17.42
C ASN A 379 11.08 2.38 -16.25
N VAL A 380 11.99 2.48 -15.28
CA VAL A 380 11.78 3.25 -14.06
C VAL A 380 12.25 4.70 -14.21
N LYS A 381 11.31 5.63 -14.13
CA LYS A 381 11.51 7.09 -14.14
C LYS A 381 11.03 7.67 -12.81
N ILE A 382 11.97 8.03 -11.94
CA ILE A 382 11.68 8.52 -10.59
C ILE A 382 12.34 9.86 -10.29
N ILE A 383 11.64 10.72 -9.56
CA ILE A 383 12.19 12.00 -9.07
C ILE A 383 13.29 11.77 -8.02
N SER A 384 14.13 12.79 -7.79
CA SER A 384 15.37 12.71 -7.01
C SER A 384 15.20 12.05 -5.63
N LEU A 385 14.14 12.40 -4.90
CA LEU A 385 13.94 11.86 -3.55
C LEU A 385 13.62 10.36 -3.55
N TYR A 386 12.86 9.86 -4.54
CA TYR A 386 12.61 8.43 -4.69
C TYR A 386 13.87 7.65 -5.07
N LYS A 387 14.83 8.28 -5.76
CA LYS A 387 16.14 7.63 -6.03
C LYS A 387 16.87 7.31 -4.72
N ASN A 388 16.72 8.13 -3.69
CA ASN A 388 17.33 7.86 -2.39
C ASN A 388 16.67 6.66 -1.70
N PHE A 389 15.33 6.56 -1.74
CA PHE A 389 14.64 5.36 -1.24
C PHE A 389 15.08 4.10 -1.99
N LEU A 390 15.18 4.16 -3.32
CA LEU A 390 15.63 3.04 -4.13
C LEU A 390 17.06 2.62 -3.80
N ARG A 391 17.97 3.59 -3.57
CA ARG A 391 19.35 3.30 -3.17
C ARG A 391 19.42 2.54 -1.85
N GLU A 392 18.67 2.98 -0.83
CA GLU A 392 18.63 2.30 0.46
C GLU A 392 18.02 0.90 0.36
N TYR A 393 16.97 0.73 -0.45
CA TYR A 393 16.40 -0.59 -0.73
C TYR A 393 17.42 -1.51 -1.39
N LEU A 394 18.08 -1.07 -2.46
CA LEU A 394 19.05 -1.88 -3.21
C LEU A 394 20.26 -2.26 -2.36
N LYS A 395 20.70 -1.37 -1.47
CA LYS A 395 21.76 -1.67 -0.50
C LYS A 395 21.36 -2.86 0.37
N LEU A 396 20.19 -2.79 1.01
CA LEU A 396 19.70 -3.87 1.88
C LEU A 396 19.41 -5.15 1.10
N TRP A 397 18.84 -5.05 -0.10
CA TRP A 397 18.59 -6.19 -0.97
C TRP A 397 19.89 -6.91 -1.31
N ARG A 398 20.94 -6.19 -1.75
CA ARG A 398 22.25 -6.78 -2.03
C ARG A 398 22.83 -7.44 -0.80
N GLU A 399 22.77 -6.77 0.35
CA GLU A 399 23.27 -7.30 1.62
C GLU A 399 22.57 -8.62 2.02
N ASN A 400 21.26 -8.76 1.77
CA ASN A 400 20.45 -9.91 2.20
C ASN A 400 20.32 -11.04 1.17
N TYR A 401 20.51 -10.77 -0.12
CA TYR A 401 20.32 -11.76 -1.20
C TYR A 401 21.61 -12.16 -1.92
N ILE A 402 22.65 -11.33 -1.86
CA ILE A 402 23.91 -11.56 -2.57
C ILE A 402 25.04 -11.79 -1.55
N GLU A 403 25.30 -10.80 -0.69
CA GLU A 403 26.48 -10.81 0.19
C GLU A 403 26.46 -11.90 1.26
N LEU A 404 25.27 -12.37 1.68
CA LEU A 404 25.17 -13.46 2.65
C LEU A 404 25.79 -14.77 2.14
N VAL A 405 25.71 -15.03 0.83
CA VAL A 405 26.26 -16.25 0.23
C VAL A 405 27.78 -16.26 0.38
N PHE A 406 28.44 -15.14 0.09
CA PHE A 406 29.90 -15.02 0.17
C PHE A 406 30.43 -14.98 1.60
N LYS A 407 29.63 -14.50 2.56
CA LYS A 407 30.01 -14.49 3.99
C LYS A 407 30.00 -15.88 4.63
N ALA A 408 29.27 -16.84 4.07
CA ALA A 408 29.22 -18.21 4.58
C ALA A 408 30.52 -18.99 4.32
N GLU A 409 31.26 -18.68 3.24
CA GLU A 409 32.46 -19.43 2.83
C GLU A 409 33.72 -19.05 3.62
N HIS A 410 33.91 -17.78 3.99
CA HIS A 410 35.13 -17.33 4.69
C HIS A 410 35.35 -17.91 6.10
N LYS A 411 34.36 -18.60 6.68
CA LYS A 411 34.55 -19.32 7.96
C LYS A 411 34.94 -20.79 7.81
N TYR A 412 34.70 -21.40 6.64
CA TYR A 412 35.10 -22.79 6.39
C TYR A 412 36.58 -22.92 6.00
N SER A 413 37.17 -21.88 5.42
CA SER A 413 38.61 -21.85 5.11
C SER A 413 39.49 -21.59 6.35
N ALA A 414 38.98 -20.85 7.35
CA ALA A 414 39.70 -20.56 8.59
C ALA A 414 39.67 -21.71 9.62
N SER A 415 38.75 -22.67 9.49
CA SER A 415 38.67 -23.85 10.36
C SER A 415 39.38 -25.09 9.79
N ARG A 416 39.98 -24.99 8.60
CA ARG A 416 40.82 -26.05 8.00
C ARG A 416 42.32 -25.77 8.09
N SER A 417 42.70 -24.65 8.70
CA SER A 417 44.08 -24.20 8.89
C SER A 417 44.46 -24.03 10.37
N ALA A 418 43.73 -24.70 11.28
CA ALA A 418 44.07 -24.82 12.70
C ALA A 418 44.35 -26.28 13.06
#